data_AF-A0AA37LYU4-F1
#
_entry.id   AF-A0AA37LYU4-F1
#
_cell.length_a   1.000
_cell.length_b   1.000
_cell.length_c   1.000
_cell.angle_alpha   90.00
_cell.angle_beta   90.00
_cell.angle_gamma   90.00
#
_symmetry.space_group_name_H-M   'P 1'
#
loop_
_entity.id
_entity.type
_entity.pdbx_description
1 polymer ?
#
loop_
_entity_poly.entity_id
_entity_poly.type
_entity_poly.pdbx_seq_one_letter_code
_entity_poly.pdbx_strand_id
1 'polypeptide(L)'
;MGFWDTITDLAEAAMPWATVEAEAPAAEEKACAPAKHHYDECVERVTAAADSEEGAKEDCVEEFFHLAHCATQCAAPKLWAKLK
;
A
#
# COMPACT_ATOMS: atom_id res chain seq x y z
N MET A 1 17.76 -22.73 -18.17
CA MET A 1 17.01 -21.47 -18.19
C MET A 1 16.27 -21.33 -19.49
N GLY A 2 15.05 -21.85 -19.54
CA GLY A 2 14.06 -21.45 -20.54
C GLY A 2 13.48 -20.07 -20.19
N PHE A 3 12.80 -19.42 -21.14
CA PHE A 3 12.14 -18.13 -20.88
C PHE A 3 11.08 -18.23 -19.77
N TRP A 4 10.45 -19.40 -19.60
CA TRP A 4 9.51 -19.67 -18.52
C TRP A 4 10.17 -19.69 -17.14
N ASP A 5 11.42 -20.15 -17.04
CA ASP A 5 12.17 -20.11 -15.78
C ASP A 5 12.37 -18.66 -15.34
N THR A 6 12.74 -17.77 -16.27
CA THR A 6 12.95 -16.34 -15.97
C THR A 6 11.67 -15.61 -15.54
N ILE A 7 10.52 -16.00 -16.08
CA ILE A 7 9.22 -15.44 -15.67
C ILE A 7 8.84 -15.93 -14.27
N THR A 8 9.11 -17.21 -13.97
CA THR A 8 8.83 -17.83 -12.67
C THR A 8 9.71 -17.22 -11.57
N ASP A 9 11.01 -17.06 -11.85
CA ASP A 9 11.96 -16.41 -10.93
C ASP A 9 11.53 -14.96 -10.61
N LEU A 10 11.06 -14.21 -11.61
CA LEU A 10 10.58 -12.83 -11.40
C LEU A 10 9.31 -12.79 -10.55
N ALA A 11 8.39 -13.73 -10.77
CA ALA A 11 7.16 -13.84 -9.98
C ALA A 11 7.47 -14.23 -8.52
N GLU A 12 8.36 -15.20 -8.28
CA GLU A 12 8.78 -15.59 -6.93
C GLU A 12 9.53 -14.47 -6.20
N ALA A 13 10.31 -13.65 -6.90
CA ALA A 13 10.97 -12.49 -6.28
C ALA A 13 9.99 -11.38 -5.90
N ALA A 14 8.90 -11.21 -6.67
CA ALA A 14 7.90 -10.19 -6.41
C ALA A 14 6.90 -10.63 -5.34
N MET A 15 6.31 -11.82 -5.40
CA MET A 15 5.20 -12.21 -4.50
C MET A 15 5.41 -12.08 -2.97
N PRO A 16 6.64 -12.12 -2.41
CA PRO A 16 6.87 -11.87 -0.99
C PRO A 16 6.30 -10.54 -0.47
N TRP A 17 6.26 -9.48 -1.29
CA TRP A 17 5.69 -8.18 -0.86
C TRP A 17 4.21 -8.29 -0.47
N ALA A 18 3.41 -9.01 -1.26
CA ALA A 18 1.98 -9.18 -1.01
C ALA A 18 1.74 -10.01 0.27
N THR A 19 2.59 -11.01 0.52
CA THR A 19 2.48 -11.83 1.73
C THR A 19 2.80 -11.06 3.01
N VAL A 20 3.81 -10.18 3.00
CA VAL A 20 4.17 -9.43 4.21
C VAL A 20 3.23 -8.29 4.54
N GLU A 21 2.57 -7.73 3.52
CA GLU A 21 1.51 -6.74 3.70
C GLU A 21 0.25 -7.39 4.29
N ALA A 22 -0.10 -8.60 3.82
CA ALA A 22 -1.21 -9.39 4.38
C ALA A 22 -0.92 -9.99 5.76
N GLU A 23 0.34 -10.26 6.11
CA GLU A 23 0.77 -10.79 7.42
C GLU A 23 1.01 -9.69 8.48
N ALA A 24 0.64 -8.43 8.20
CA ALA A 24 0.77 -7.35 9.18
C ALA A 24 -0.05 -7.68 10.45
N PRO A 25 0.56 -7.69 11.66
CA PRO A 25 -0.17 -7.99 12.88
C PRO A 25 -1.23 -6.92 13.12
N ALA A 26 -2.40 -7.32 13.59
CA ALA A 26 -3.54 -6.42 13.85
C ALA A 26 -3.22 -5.25 14.81
N ALA A 27 -2.15 -5.34 15.60
CA ALA A 27 -1.66 -4.24 16.42
C ALA A 27 -0.96 -3.14 15.61
N GLU A 28 -0.26 -3.52 14.54
CA GLU A 28 0.38 -2.59 13.60
C GLU A 28 -0.62 -2.00 12.60
N GLU A 29 -1.66 -2.76 12.21
CA GLU A 29 -2.80 -2.21 11.48
C GLU A 29 -3.50 -1.08 12.27
N LYS A 30 -3.68 -1.29 13.58
CA LYS A 30 -4.26 -0.27 14.47
C LYS A 30 -3.38 0.96 14.62
N ALA A 31 -2.05 0.81 14.51
CA ALA A 31 -1.13 1.95 14.56
C ALA A 31 -1.29 2.88 13.35
N CYS A 32 -1.63 2.32 12.19
CA CYS A 32 -1.86 3.09 10.96
C CYS A 32 -3.32 3.56 10.78
N ALA A 33 -4.23 3.21 11.70
CA ALA A 33 -5.64 3.57 11.61
C ALA A 33 -5.92 5.08 11.45
N PRO A 34 -5.20 6.00 12.14
CA PRO A 34 -5.41 7.44 11.95
C PRO A 34 -5.03 7.92 10.54
N ALA A 35 -3.88 7.46 10.02
CA ALA A 35 -3.45 7.80 8.66
C ALA A 35 -4.42 7.23 7.62
N LYS A 36 -4.93 6.02 7.85
CA LYS A 36 -5.96 5.41 7.00
C LYS A 36 -7.26 6.22 7.00
N HIS A 37 -7.73 6.65 8.17
CA HIS A 37 -8.93 7.45 8.28
C HIS A 37 -8.84 8.73 7.44
N HIS A 38 -7.72 9.46 7.53
CA HIS A 38 -7.51 10.67 6.73
C HIS A 38 -7.46 10.38 5.23
N TYR A 39 -6.83 9.27 4.83
CA TYR A 39 -6.83 8.85 3.43
C TYR A 39 -8.24 8.52 2.93
N ASP A 40 -9.03 7.77 3.71
CA ASP A 40 -10.41 7.44 3.36
C ASP A 40 -11.28 8.71 3.24
N GLU A 41 -11.14 9.67 4.18
CA GLU A 41 -11.83 10.97 4.11
C GLU A 41 -11.42 11.79 2.88
N CYS A 42 -10.15 11.75 2.47
CA CYS A 42 -9.70 12.38 1.23
C CYS A 42 -10.32 11.72 0.01
N VAL A 43 -10.33 10.39 -0.05
CA VAL A 43 -10.91 9.62 -1.16
C VAL A 43 -12.40 9.92 -1.30
N GLU A 44 -13.15 9.98 -0.20
CA GLU A 44 -14.56 10.36 -0.22
C GLU A 44 -14.77 11.75 -0.83
N ARG A 45 -13.94 12.73 -0.45
CA ARG A 45 -14.03 14.11 -0.94
C ARG A 45 -13.68 14.23 -2.43
N VAL A 46 -12.58 13.60 -2.86
CA VAL A 46 -12.14 13.57 -4.26
C VAL A 46 -13.17 12.84 -5.13
N THR A 47 -13.72 11.72 -4.66
CA THR A 47 -14.74 10.97 -5.38
C THR A 47 -16.03 11.77 -5.51
N ALA A 48 -16.47 12.44 -4.43
CA ALA A 48 -17.65 13.30 -4.48
C ALA A 48 -17.48 14.49 -5.44
N ALA A 49 -16.25 14.98 -5.62
CA ALA A 49 -15.94 16.07 -6.56
C ALA A 49 -15.73 15.59 -8.01
N ALA A 50 -15.56 14.28 -8.25
CA ALA A 50 -15.28 13.73 -9.57
C ALA A 50 -16.42 13.95 -10.58
N ASP A 51 -17.67 14.01 -10.11
CA ASP A 51 -18.86 14.26 -10.93
C ASP A 51 -19.19 15.75 -11.10
N SER A 52 -18.41 16.65 -10.51
CA SER A 52 -18.60 18.09 -10.67
C SER A 52 -18.06 18.59 -12.02
N GLU A 53 -18.64 19.65 -12.60
CA GLU A 53 -18.15 20.24 -13.86
C GLU A 53 -16.69 20.72 -13.77
N GLU A 54 -16.21 21.00 -12.56
CA GLU A 54 -14.87 21.50 -12.30
C GLU A 54 -13.86 20.37 -12.00
N GLY A 55 -14.35 19.14 -11.82
CA GLY A 55 -13.58 17.98 -11.38
C GLY A 55 -13.04 18.11 -9.95
N ALA A 56 -12.35 17.06 -9.49
CA ALA A 56 -11.61 17.12 -8.23
C ALA A 56 -10.40 18.07 -8.37
N LYS A 57 -10.31 19.07 -7.48
CA LYS A 57 -9.24 20.08 -7.45
C LYS A 57 -8.12 19.77 -6.45
N GLU A 58 -8.22 18.62 -5.80
CA GLU A 58 -7.24 18.11 -4.85
C GLU A 58 -6.96 16.64 -5.19
N ASP A 59 -5.84 16.15 -4.70
CA ASP A 59 -5.45 14.75 -4.74
C ASP A 59 -5.20 14.24 -3.32
N CYS A 60 -5.08 12.91 -3.17
CA CYS A 60 -4.83 12.26 -1.88
C CYS A 60 -3.39 11.77 -1.74
N VAL A 61 -2.43 12.39 -2.45
CA VAL A 61 -1.04 11.91 -2.46
C VAL A 61 -0.41 12.09 -1.08
N GLU A 62 -0.70 13.19 -0.38
CA GLU A 62 -0.18 13.43 0.97
C GLU A 62 -0.67 12.38 1.97
N GLU A 63 -1.98 12.15 2.05
CA GLU A 63 -2.58 11.18 2.97
C GLU A 63 -2.17 9.75 2.62
N PHE A 64 -2.05 9.45 1.33
CA PHE A 64 -1.52 8.16 0.87
C PHE A 64 -0.07 7.97 1.33
N PHE A 65 0.78 9.00 1.23
CA PHE A 65 2.17 8.92 1.68
C PHE A 65 2.27 8.73 3.19
N HIS A 66 1.38 9.34 3.98
CA HIS A 66 1.32 9.11 5.43
C HIS A 66 0.93 7.66 5.77
N LEU A 67 -0.08 7.12 5.07
CA LEU A 67 -0.50 5.73 5.22
C LEU A 67 0.60 4.74 4.78
N ALA A 68 1.16 4.94 3.59
CA ALA A 68 2.21 4.10 3.04
C ALA A 68 3.49 4.15 3.87
N HIS A 69 3.86 5.32 4.42
CA HIS A 69 4.98 5.44 5.34
C HIS A 69 4.79 4.58 6.59
N CYS A 70 3.61 4.63 7.20
CA CYS A 70 3.27 3.81 8.36
C CYS A 70 3.28 2.30 8.03
N ALA A 71 2.62 1.91 6.93
CA ALA A 71 2.56 0.51 6.51
C ALA A 71 3.96 -0.05 6.15
N THR A 72 4.79 0.74 5.48
CA THR A 72 6.15 0.34 5.09
C THR A 72 7.05 0.13 6.30
N GLN A 73 6.93 0.97 7.35
CA GLN A 73 7.68 0.76 8.60
C GLN A 73 7.38 -0.59 9.25
N CYS A 74 6.14 -1.06 9.10
CA CYS A 74 5.67 -2.34 9.63
C CYS A 74 6.06 -3.54 8.73
N ALA A 75 5.96 -3.38 7.41
CA ALA A 75 6.21 -4.45 6.43
C ALA A 75 7.69 -4.66 6.12
N ALA A 76 8.50 -3.59 6.05
CA ALA A 76 9.91 -3.65 5.65
C ALA A 76 10.75 -4.67 6.45
N PRO A 77 10.77 -4.67 7.81
CA PRO A 77 11.58 -5.63 8.56
C PRO A 77 11.12 -7.09 8.34
N LYS A 78 9.83 -7.32 8.08
CA LYS A 78 9.29 -8.66 7.79
C LYS A 78 9.63 -9.12 6.38
N LEU A 79 9.61 -8.20 5.40
CA LEU A 79 9.99 -8.47 4.02
C LEU A 79 11.44 -8.94 3.94
N TRP A 80 12.35 -8.18 4.55
CA TRP A 80 13.77 -8.52 4.55
C TRP A 80 14.09 -9.83 5.29
N ALA A 81 13.23 -10.28 6.21
CA ALA A 81 13.37 -11.59 6.85
C ALA A 81 12.94 -12.76 5.95
N LYS A 82 12.09 -12.52 4.95
CA LYS A 82 11.56 -13.55 4.03
C LYS A 82 12.38 -13.65 2.73
N LEU A 83 13.01 -12.55 2.32
CA LEU A 83 13.91 -12.51 1.17
C LEU A 83 15.26 -13.15 1.55
N LYS A 84 15.78 -14.05 0.70
CA LYS A 84 17.09 -14.70 0.86
C LYS A 84 18.16 -14.02 0.02
#